data_AF-A0A9E6X7H5-F1
#
_entry.id   AF-A0A9E6X7H5-F1
#
_cell.length_a   1.000
_cell.length_b   1.000
_cell.length_c   1.000
_cell.angle_alpha   90.00
_cell.angle_beta   90.00
_cell.angle_gamma   90.00
#
_symmetry.space_group_name_H-M   'P 1'
#
loop_
_entity.id
_entity.type
_entity.pdbx_description
1 polymer ?
#
loop_
_entity_poly.entity_id
_entity_poly.type
_entity_poly.pdbx_seq_one_letter_code
_entity_poly.pdbx_strand_id
1 'polypeptide(L)'
;MADVEAAAEAGGYEFAFSAAATGAMTPADGSSARTDILYVQIDDPAEGDSSTTPAVTRKYLAGVAGSGVAPTPPVARAFVIAQINVPKSGSGAPSVTWVAPYTAAAGGVVPFNNATEMNNWTPPLLGQLAQIGLDFYKYVGTGWQVAFPFAEAAGFTDALATTGVAPQATANVTVTFPTNRFTQAPIPDVTTSSGRFTGVVTAVSTTQMTIQVQNNSGAAGLPGRIYWGAKQMFAGSAAG
;
A
#
# COMPACT_ATOMS: atom_id res chain seq x y z
N MET A 1 -0.60 -6.52 -9.82
CA MET A 1 -1.78 -7.33 -10.16
C MET A 1 -2.44 -6.69 -11.36
N ALA A 2 -2.73 -7.44 -12.41
CA ALA A 2 -3.46 -6.95 -13.57
C ALA A 2 -4.77 -7.71 -13.71
N ASP A 3 -5.85 -6.97 -13.94
CA ASP A 3 -7.15 -7.49 -14.34
C ASP A 3 -7.46 -6.83 -15.68
N VAL A 4 -7.38 -7.61 -16.74
CA VAL A 4 -7.61 -7.21 -18.14
C VAL A 4 -8.79 -7.99 -18.73
N GLU A 5 -9.63 -8.55 -17.86
CA GLU A 5 -10.77 -9.36 -18.27
C GLU A 5 -12.06 -8.57 -18.21
N ALA A 6 -13.02 -8.98 -19.04
CA ALA A 6 -14.34 -8.36 -19.09
C ALA A 6 -15.30 -8.94 -18.03
N ALA A 7 -14.98 -10.13 -17.50
CA ALA A 7 -15.77 -10.86 -16.53
C ALA A 7 -15.49 -10.33 -15.11
N ALA A 8 -16.52 -10.10 -14.31
CA ALA A 8 -16.37 -9.54 -12.96
C ALA A 8 -15.84 -10.57 -11.94
N GLU A 9 -15.93 -11.85 -12.30
CA GLU A 9 -15.46 -13.01 -11.57
C GLU A 9 -13.99 -13.36 -11.81
N ALA A 10 -13.34 -12.68 -12.76
CA ALA A 10 -11.93 -12.85 -13.07
C ALA A 10 -11.04 -12.49 -11.87
N GLY A 11 -10.16 -13.41 -11.50
CA GLY A 11 -9.14 -13.16 -10.47
C GLY A 11 -8.01 -12.29 -11.03
N GLY A 12 -7.34 -11.52 -10.18
CA GLY A 12 -6.17 -10.76 -10.60
C GLY A 12 -4.96 -11.65 -10.89
N TYR A 13 -4.20 -11.33 -11.94
CA TYR A 13 -2.93 -12.00 -12.22
C TYR A 13 -1.79 -11.28 -11.51
N GLU A 14 -1.05 -12.04 -10.69
CA GLU A 14 0.21 -11.60 -10.11
C GLU A 14 1.38 -12.07 -10.97
N PHE A 15 2.27 -11.15 -11.33
CA PHE A 15 3.46 -11.45 -12.10
C PHE A 15 4.59 -10.54 -11.67
N ALA A 16 5.82 -11.01 -11.86
CA ALA A 16 7.03 -10.23 -11.70
C ALA A 16 7.98 -10.56 -12.85
N PHE A 17 8.72 -9.57 -13.32
CA PHE A 17 9.79 -9.77 -14.29
C PHE A 17 11.15 -9.51 -13.63
N SER A 18 12.12 -10.37 -13.95
CA SER A 18 13.51 -10.17 -13.52
C SER A 18 14.12 -8.92 -14.19
N ALA A 19 14.91 -8.16 -13.44
CA ALA A 19 15.67 -7.02 -13.96
C ALA A 19 16.74 -7.43 -14.99
N ALA A 20 17.20 -8.69 -14.97
CA ALA A 20 18.22 -9.19 -15.90
C ALA A 20 17.64 -9.55 -17.28
N ALA A 21 16.34 -9.39 -17.46
CA ALA A 21 15.64 -10.02 -18.55
C ALA A 21 15.69 -9.12 -19.81
N THR A 22 16.32 -9.63 -20.87
CA THR A 22 16.58 -8.87 -22.11
C THR A 22 15.60 -9.21 -23.23
N GLY A 23 15.67 -8.47 -24.34
CA GLY A 23 14.94 -8.71 -25.57
C GLY A 23 15.58 -7.97 -26.74
N ALA A 24 15.30 -8.40 -27.96
CA ALA A 24 15.71 -7.68 -29.17
C ALA A 24 14.73 -6.54 -29.47
N MET A 25 15.25 -5.45 -30.02
CA MET A 25 14.46 -4.31 -30.49
C MET A 25 14.69 -4.09 -31.98
N THR A 26 13.70 -3.52 -32.66
CA THR A 26 13.85 -3.11 -34.06
C THR A 26 14.89 -1.98 -34.13
N PRO A 27 15.85 -2.01 -35.07
CA PRO A 27 16.80 -0.91 -35.25
C PRO A 27 16.13 0.43 -35.49
N ALA A 28 16.76 1.53 -35.08
CA ALA A 28 16.27 2.88 -35.36
C ALA A 28 16.15 3.13 -36.87
N ASP A 29 15.10 3.83 -37.29
CA ASP A 29 14.94 4.24 -38.69
C ASP A 29 15.95 5.33 -39.06
N GLY A 30 16.40 5.36 -40.32
CA GLY A 30 17.40 6.33 -40.77
C GLY A 30 16.87 7.76 -40.92
N SER A 31 15.56 7.91 -41.12
CA SER A 31 14.94 9.18 -41.52
C SER A 31 14.10 9.79 -40.42
N SER A 32 13.37 8.98 -39.67
CA SER A 32 12.31 9.44 -38.76
C SER A 32 12.39 8.79 -37.38
N ALA A 33 12.03 9.55 -36.35
CA ALA A 33 11.81 8.99 -35.02
C ALA A 33 10.51 8.17 -34.98
N ARG A 34 10.35 7.32 -33.97
CA ARG A 34 9.13 6.56 -33.71
C ARG A 34 8.90 6.34 -32.22
N THR A 35 7.68 5.95 -31.89
CA THR A 35 7.29 5.57 -30.53
C THR A 35 6.99 4.08 -30.51
N ASP A 36 7.79 3.31 -29.78
CA ASP A 36 7.58 1.89 -29.55
C ASP A 36 6.91 1.66 -28.18
N ILE A 37 6.46 0.43 -27.91
CA ILE A 37 5.91 0.05 -26.60
C ILE A 37 6.53 -1.23 -26.06
N LEU A 38 6.53 -1.34 -24.73
CA LEU A 38 6.56 -2.60 -24.00
C LEU A 38 5.20 -2.84 -23.39
N TYR A 39 4.69 -4.06 -23.54
CA TYR A 39 3.41 -4.46 -22.99
C TYR A 39 3.51 -5.84 -22.35
N VAL A 40 2.59 -6.13 -21.44
CA VAL A 40 2.39 -7.45 -20.87
C VAL A 40 1.18 -8.06 -21.53
N GLN A 41 1.29 -9.32 -21.95
CA GLN A 41 0.20 -10.14 -22.42
C GLN A 41 -0.08 -11.23 -21.39
N ILE A 42 -1.36 -11.45 -21.12
CA ILE A 42 -1.84 -12.56 -20.30
C ILE A 42 -2.47 -13.57 -21.26
N ASP A 43 -1.97 -14.78 -21.17
CA ASP A 43 -2.50 -15.97 -21.83
C ASP A 43 -3.17 -16.80 -20.72
N ASP A 44 -4.49 -16.96 -20.76
CA ASP A 44 -5.27 -17.85 -19.90
C ASP A 44 -6.27 -18.68 -20.74
N PRO A 45 -6.02 -20.00 -20.90
CA PRO A 45 -6.88 -20.88 -21.66
C PRO A 45 -8.28 -21.06 -21.05
N ALA A 46 -8.43 -20.89 -19.73
CA ALA A 46 -9.73 -20.97 -19.05
C ALA A 46 -10.68 -19.87 -19.53
N GLU A 47 -10.10 -18.77 -19.99
CA GLU A 47 -10.79 -17.58 -20.45
C GLU A 47 -10.91 -17.55 -21.99
N GLY A 48 -10.49 -18.61 -22.70
CA GLY A 48 -10.80 -18.80 -24.13
C GLY A 48 -9.90 -18.06 -25.13
N ASP A 49 -8.67 -17.68 -24.77
CA ASP A 49 -7.74 -16.96 -25.66
C ASP A 49 -6.87 -17.85 -26.56
N SER A 50 -7.28 -19.10 -26.79
CA SER A 50 -6.59 -20.09 -27.64
C SER A 50 -5.18 -20.50 -27.18
N SER A 51 -4.69 -19.98 -26.05
CA SER A 51 -3.48 -20.50 -25.41
C SER A 51 -3.71 -21.93 -24.89
N THR A 52 -2.63 -22.64 -24.56
CA THR A 52 -2.72 -24.01 -24.01
C THR A 52 -2.28 -24.10 -22.55
N THR A 53 -1.64 -23.04 -22.04
CA THR A 53 -1.13 -22.95 -20.67
C THR A 53 -1.20 -21.51 -20.19
N PRO A 54 -1.65 -21.27 -18.95
CA PRO A 54 -1.61 -19.94 -18.35
C PRO A 54 -0.19 -19.37 -18.36
N ALA A 55 -0.02 -18.15 -18.88
CA ALA A 55 1.28 -17.47 -18.94
C ALA A 55 1.13 -15.94 -18.90
N VAL A 56 2.11 -15.28 -18.29
CA VAL A 56 2.24 -13.83 -18.37
C VAL A 56 3.55 -13.49 -19.08
N THR A 57 3.46 -12.89 -20.25
CA THR A 57 4.62 -12.64 -21.12
C THR A 57 4.82 -11.14 -21.35
N ARG A 58 6.07 -10.70 -21.34
CA ARG A 58 6.42 -9.35 -21.79
C ARG A 58 6.70 -9.36 -23.28
N LYS A 59 6.20 -8.37 -24.00
CA LYS A 59 6.35 -8.23 -25.44
C LYS A 59 6.73 -6.80 -25.81
N TYR A 60 7.37 -6.69 -26.97
CA TYR A 60 7.79 -5.44 -27.58
C TYR A 60 7.04 -5.27 -28.90
N LEU A 61 6.58 -4.05 -29.18
CA LEU A 61 5.98 -3.70 -30.46
C LEU A 61 6.57 -2.37 -30.94
N ALA A 62 7.21 -2.42 -32.10
CA ALA A 62 7.75 -1.24 -32.76
C ALA A 62 6.60 -0.39 -33.33
N GLY A 63 6.72 0.93 -33.19
CA GLY A 63 5.84 1.87 -33.85
C GLY A 63 6.19 2.07 -35.32
N VAL A 64 5.38 2.87 -36.00
CA VAL A 64 5.63 3.29 -37.38
C VAL A 64 6.53 4.52 -37.39
N ALA A 65 7.59 4.51 -38.19
CA ALA A 65 8.50 5.64 -38.34
C ALA A 65 7.76 6.90 -38.82
N GLY A 66 7.94 8.01 -38.10
CA GLY A 66 7.32 9.30 -38.40
C GLY A 66 5.86 9.45 -37.98
N SER A 67 5.21 8.42 -37.40
CA SER A 67 3.81 8.54 -36.97
C SER A 67 3.64 9.44 -35.74
N GLY A 68 4.62 9.43 -34.84
CA GLY A 68 4.53 10.07 -33.52
C GLY A 68 3.51 9.42 -32.57
N VAL A 69 2.88 8.32 -32.98
CA VAL A 69 1.82 7.63 -32.23
C VAL A 69 2.31 6.25 -31.82
N ALA A 70 2.12 5.92 -30.54
CA ALA A 70 2.42 4.59 -30.01
C ALA A 70 1.48 3.53 -30.63
N PRO A 71 2.00 2.34 -31.02
CA PRO A 71 1.15 1.28 -31.54
C PRO A 71 0.26 0.68 -30.43
N THR A 72 -0.85 0.06 -30.83
CA THR A 72 -1.75 -0.67 -29.92
C THR A 72 -1.33 -2.15 -29.87
N PRO A 73 -1.30 -2.79 -28.67
CA PRO A 73 -1.10 -4.24 -28.59
C PRO A 73 -2.09 -5.01 -29.49
N PRO A 74 -1.65 -6.09 -30.17
CA PRO A 74 -2.48 -6.82 -31.13
C PRO A 74 -3.49 -7.77 -30.48
N VAL A 75 -3.53 -7.82 -29.14
CA VAL A 75 -4.40 -8.70 -28.35
C VAL A 75 -5.16 -7.87 -27.32
N ALA A 76 -6.38 -8.29 -26.98
CA ALA A 76 -7.21 -7.60 -26.00
C ALA A 76 -6.68 -7.75 -24.56
N ARG A 77 -6.07 -8.89 -24.22
CA ARG A 77 -5.51 -9.19 -22.89
C ARG A 77 -4.09 -8.72 -22.73
N ALA A 78 -3.90 -7.44 -23.02
CA ALA A 78 -2.62 -6.79 -22.87
C ALA A 78 -2.76 -5.40 -22.30
N PHE A 79 -1.77 -4.99 -21.53
CA PHE A 79 -1.65 -3.62 -21.07
C PHE A 79 -0.22 -3.12 -21.30
N VAL A 80 -0.13 -1.87 -21.73
CA VAL A 80 1.14 -1.20 -22.00
C VAL A 80 1.78 -0.83 -20.67
N ILE A 81 3.06 -1.19 -20.49
CA ILE A 81 3.82 -0.88 -19.27
C ILE A 81 4.84 0.24 -19.48
N ALA A 82 5.35 0.40 -20.70
CA ALA A 82 6.27 1.47 -21.03
C ALA A 82 6.13 1.91 -22.49
N GLN A 83 6.38 3.19 -22.73
CA GLN A 83 6.60 3.75 -24.05
C GLN A 83 8.09 4.01 -24.24
N ILE A 84 8.58 3.77 -25.46
CA ILE A 84 9.97 3.99 -25.81
C ILE A 84 10.01 4.99 -26.96
N ASN A 85 10.58 6.16 -26.72
CA ASN A 85 10.87 7.10 -27.80
C ASN A 85 12.18 6.68 -28.45
N VAL A 86 12.11 6.23 -29.69
CA VAL A 86 13.27 5.83 -30.48
C VAL A 86 13.60 6.96 -31.45
N PRO A 87 14.70 7.71 -31.25
CA PRO A 87 15.11 8.74 -32.19
C PRO A 87 15.55 8.09 -33.51
N LYS A 88 15.58 8.90 -34.58
CA LYS A 88 16.21 8.45 -35.83
C LYS A 88 17.68 8.10 -35.59
N SER A 89 18.22 7.21 -36.43
CA SER A 89 19.62 6.78 -36.34
C SER A 89 20.59 7.97 -36.33
N GLY A 90 21.53 7.95 -35.40
CA GLY A 90 22.51 9.04 -35.22
C GLY A 90 21.99 10.27 -34.46
N SER A 91 20.73 10.30 -34.00
CA SER A 91 20.15 11.45 -33.27
C SER A 91 20.04 11.27 -31.76
N GLY A 92 20.67 10.25 -31.19
CA GLY A 92 20.76 10.04 -29.74
C GLY A 92 20.35 8.64 -29.29
N ALA A 93 20.25 8.46 -27.97
CA ALA A 93 19.82 7.21 -27.36
C ALA A 93 18.27 7.18 -27.20
N PRO A 94 17.64 6.00 -27.29
CA PRO A 94 16.24 5.85 -26.93
C PRO A 94 15.97 6.22 -25.46
N SER A 95 14.78 6.73 -25.17
CA SER A 95 14.31 7.00 -23.81
C SER A 95 13.09 6.13 -23.49
N VAL A 96 13.01 5.63 -22.26
CA VAL A 96 11.88 4.82 -21.79
C VAL A 96 11.06 5.61 -20.78
N THR A 97 9.75 5.66 -20.96
CA THR A 97 8.79 6.23 -20.04
C THR A 97 7.88 5.13 -19.52
N TRP A 98 7.82 4.96 -18.19
CA TRP A 98 6.87 4.05 -17.56
C TRP A 98 5.44 4.61 -17.71
N VAL A 99 4.52 3.81 -18.25
CA VAL A 99 3.11 4.21 -18.47
C VAL A 99 2.12 3.16 -17.96
N ALA A 100 2.59 2.16 -17.20
CA ALA A 100 1.70 1.13 -16.68
C ALA A 100 0.61 1.76 -15.81
N PRO A 101 -0.67 1.40 -16.01
CA PRO A 101 -1.74 1.88 -15.17
C PRO A 101 -1.66 1.22 -13.78
N TYR A 102 -1.89 1.99 -12.72
CA TYR A 102 -2.12 1.43 -11.38
C TYR A 102 -3.56 0.93 -11.28
N THR A 103 -3.80 -0.33 -11.63
CA THR A 103 -5.14 -0.89 -11.51
C THR A 103 -5.29 -1.71 -10.23
N ALA A 104 -6.50 -1.71 -9.70
CA ALA A 104 -6.96 -2.69 -8.74
C ALA A 104 -8.24 -3.31 -9.28
N ALA A 105 -8.51 -4.58 -8.94
CA ALA A 105 -9.79 -5.21 -9.25
C ALA A 105 -10.96 -4.40 -8.65
N ALA A 106 -12.18 -4.65 -9.11
CA ALA A 106 -13.37 -3.99 -8.56
C ALA A 106 -13.44 -4.17 -7.03
N GLY A 107 -13.53 -3.06 -6.29
CA GLY A 107 -13.49 -3.06 -4.81
C GLY A 107 -12.09 -3.15 -4.19
N GLY A 108 -11.04 -3.34 -4.99
CA GLY A 108 -9.66 -3.32 -4.56
C GLY A 108 -9.14 -1.92 -4.23
N VAL A 109 -7.95 -1.88 -3.61
CA VAL A 109 -7.27 -0.65 -3.22
C VAL A 109 -6.15 -0.34 -4.22
N VAL A 110 -6.18 0.85 -4.81
CA VAL A 110 -5.12 1.31 -5.71
C VAL A 110 -3.99 1.95 -4.92
N PRO A 111 -2.76 1.42 -4.95
CA PRO A 111 -1.64 2.05 -4.28
C PRO A 111 -1.15 3.27 -5.06
N PHE A 112 -0.91 4.37 -4.37
CA PHE A 112 -0.32 5.60 -4.88
C PHE A 112 0.89 5.98 -4.04
N ASN A 113 1.91 6.58 -4.65
CA ASN A 113 3.09 7.02 -3.93
C ASN A 113 2.84 8.31 -3.14
N ASN A 114 1.95 9.18 -3.63
CA ASN A 114 1.62 10.46 -3.01
C ASN A 114 0.25 10.99 -3.47
N ALA A 115 -0.21 12.06 -2.83
CA ALA A 115 -1.51 12.67 -3.10
C ALA A 115 -1.62 13.30 -4.50
N THR A 116 -0.51 13.78 -5.08
CA THR A 116 -0.51 14.35 -6.44
C THR A 116 -0.81 13.27 -7.47
N GLU A 117 -0.20 12.10 -7.34
CA GLU A 117 -0.45 10.95 -8.22
C GLU A 117 -1.92 10.49 -8.14
N MET A 118 -2.45 10.35 -6.91
CA MET A 118 -3.84 10.00 -6.67
C MET A 118 -4.83 11.03 -7.26
N ASN A 119 -4.56 12.32 -7.11
CA ASN A 119 -5.43 13.38 -7.63
C ASN A 119 -5.38 13.54 -9.15
N ASN A 120 -4.27 13.13 -9.79
CA ASN A 120 -4.15 13.12 -11.25
C ASN A 120 -4.79 11.87 -11.89
N TRP A 121 -5.19 10.88 -11.09
CA TRP A 121 -5.88 9.69 -11.58
C TRP A 121 -7.21 10.06 -12.22
N THR A 122 -7.41 9.72 -13.51
CA THR A 122 -8.59 10.15 -14.27
C THR A 122 -9.13 9.04 -15.18
N PRO A 123 -10.44 8.75 -15.18
CA PRO A 123 -11.44 9.14 -14.18
C PRO A 123 -11.41 8.20 -12.94
N PRO A 124 -11.45 8.73 -11.71
CA PRO A 124 -11.67 7.91 -10.53
C PRO A 124 -13.14 7.44 -10.48
N LEU A 125 -13.36 6.20 -10.02
CA LEU A 125 -14.69 5.61 -9.90
C LEU A 125 -15.31 5.91 -8.54
N LEU A 126 -16.63 6.14 -8.48
CA LEU A 126 -17.34 6.31 -7.21
C LEU A 126 -17.12 5.09 -6.31
N GLY A 127 -16.60 5.33 -5.11
CA GLY A 127 -16.31 4.29 -4.12
C GLY A 127 -14.96 3.61 -4.29
N GLN A 128 -14.17 3.97 -5.30
CA GLN A 128 -12.80 3.47 -5.48
C GLN A 128 -11.96 3.74 -4.24
N LEU A 129 -11.21 2.73 -3.80
CA LEU A 129 -10.26 2.85 -2.70
C LEU A 129 -8.85 3.13 -3.22
N ALA A 130 -8.12 3.94 -2.48
CA ALA A 130 -6.74 4.31 -2.74
C ALA A 130 -5.93 4.19 -1.46
N GLN A 131 -4.62 3.95 -1.58
CA GLN A 131 -3.70 3.91 -0.44
C GLN A 131 -2.49 4.79 -0.71
N ILE A 132 -2.12 5.63 0.26
CA ILE A 132 -0.86 6.39 0.26
C ILE A 132 -0.17 6.08 1.59
N GLY A 133 0.93 5.34 1.55
CA GLY A 133 1.57 4.86 2.79
C GLY A 133 0.63 3.95 3.59
N LEU A 134 0.23 4.39 4.78
CA LEU A 134 -0.74 3.67 5.63
C LEU A 134 -2.16 4.25 5.56
N ASP A 135 -2.34 5.38 4.87
CA ASP A 135 -3.62 6.07 4.78
C ASP A 135 -4.44 5.52 3.62
N PHE A 136 -5.72 5.29 3.88
CA PHE A 136 -6.67 4.85 2.87
C PHE A 136 -7.63 5.98 2.53
N TYR A 137 -7.88 6.14 1.23
CA TYR A 137 -8.79 7.12 0.66
C TYR A 137 -9.91 6.43 -0.09
N LYS A 138 -11.07 7.08 -0.18
CA LYS A 138 -12.22 6.68 -0.97
C LYS A 138 -12.65 7.84 -1.84
N TYR A 139 -12.83 7.60 -3.12
CA TYR A 139 -13.38 8.61 -4.01
C TYR A 139 -14.90 8.71 -3.82
N VAL A 140 -15.40 9.91 -3.48
CA VAL A 140 -16.82 10.16 -3.15
C VAL A 140 -17.59 10.85 -4.28
N GLY A 141 -17.04 10.86 -5.49
CA GLY A 141 -17.66 11.49 -6.67
C GLY A 141 -17.20 12.92 -6.92
N THR A 142 -16.86 13.67 -5.86
CA THR A 142 -16.36 15.06 -5.93
C THR A 142 -14.89 15.20 -5.56
N GLY A 143 -14.25 14.13 -5.08
CA GLY A 143 -12.86 14.14 -4.63
C GLY A 143 -12.53 12.90 -3.80
N TRP A 144 -11.24 12.74 -3.50
CA TRP A 144 -10.74 11.73 -2.56
C TRP A 144 -10.94 12.19 -1.12
N GLN A 145 -11.52 11.33 -0.29
CA GLN A 145 -11.65 11.55 1.16
C GLN A 145 -10.95 10.43 1.91
N VAL A 146 -10.42 10.72 3.10
CA VAL A 146 -9.84 9.68 3.95
C VAL A 146 -10.94 8.69 4.36
N ALA A 147 -10.80 7.43 3.95
CA ALA A 147 -11.79 6.38 4.18
C ALA A 147 -11.64 5.74 5.55
N PHE A 148 -10.39 5.53 5.96
CA PHE A 148 -10.02 4.89 7.22
C PHE A 148 -8.83 5.65 7.79
N PRO A 149 -9.05 6.72 8.59
CA PRO A 149 -7.95 7.38 9.26
C PRO A 149 -7.41 6.40 10.33
N PHE A 150 -6.29 5.76 10.04
CA PHE A 150 -5.63 4.86 10.98
C PHE A 150 -4.68 5.68 11.85
N ALA A 151 -5.11 5.98 13.07
CA ALA A 151 -4.21 6.53 14.06
C ALA A 151 -3.60 5.39 14.87
N GLU A 152 -2.27 5.35 14.93
CA GLU A 152 -1.50 4.45 15.79
C GLU A 152 -0.46 5.23 16.59
N ALA A 153 -0.33 4.88 17.86
CA ALA A 153 0.78 5.28 18.70
C ALA A 153 1.27 4.05 19.47
N ALA A 154 2.58 3.95 19.68
CA ALA A 154 3.18 2.93 20.50
C ALA A 154 4.37 3.50 21.26
N GLY A 155 4.71 2.86 22.38
CA GLY A 155 5.84 3.28 23.19
C GLY A 155 6.07 2.39 24.39
N PHE A 156 6.86 2.88 25.33
CA PHE A 156 7.04 2.24 26.62
C PHE A 156 7.06 3.28 27.74
N THR A 157 6.83 2.83 28.97
CA THR A 157 7.00 3.66 30.17
C THR A 157 7.75 2.87 31.24
N ASP A 158 8.72 3.55 31.86
CA ASP A 158 9.50 3.05 32.99
C ASP A 158 8.82 3.39 34.34
N ALA A 159 7.50 3.65 34.34
CA ALA A 159 6.75 4.01 35.55
C ALA A 159 6.82 2.97 36.68
N LEU A 160 7.15 1.71 36.38
CA LEU A 160 7.37 0.67 37.39
C LEU A 160 8.83 0.61 37.87
N ALA A 161 9.77 1.30 37.21
CA ALA A 161 11.19 1.28 37.54
C ALA A 161 11.54 2.18 38.73
N THR A 162 10.79 3.26 38.96
CA THR A 162 11.06 4.23 40.04
C THR A 162 10.48 3.84 41.39
N THR A 163 9.33 3.16 41.42
CA THR A 163 8.59 2.88 42.67
C THR A 163 8.38 1.40 42.93
N GLY A 164 8.57 0.55 41.92
CA GLY A 164 8.17 -0.85 41.98
C GLY A 164 6.66 -1.01 42.27
N VAL A 165 6.20 -2.26 42.28
CA VAL A 165 4.87 -2.61 42.80
C VAL A 165 5.10 -3.62 43.91
N ALA A 166 4.60 -3.30 45.11
CA ALA A 166 4.75 -4.18 46.27
C ALA A 166 4.18 -5.58 45.98
N PRO A 167 4.65 -6.64 46.68
CA PRO A 167 4.12 -7.99 46.49
C PRO A 167 2.60 -8.02 46.67
N GLN A 168 1.88 -8.69 45.77
CA GLN A 168 0.41 -8.78 45.79
C GLN A 168 -0.32 -7.42 45.80
N ALA A 169 0.36 -6.35 45.39
CA ALA A 169 -0.22 -5.02 45.30
C ALA A 169 -0.51 -4.63 43.86
N THR A 170 -1.25 -3.53 43.76
CA THR A 170 -1.69 -2.96 42.50
C THR A 170 -1.25 -1.50 42.42
N ALA A 171 -0.82 -1.06 41.24
CA ALA A 171 -0.50 0.33 40.95
C ALA A 171 -1.24 0.80 39.69
N ASN A 172 -1.56 2.09 39.61
CA ASN A 172 -2.10 2.70 38.40
C ASN A 172 -0.99 3.47 37.69
N VAL A 173 -0.85 3.25 36.38
CA VAL A 173 0.08 3.95 35.51
C VAL A 173 -0.71 4.66 34.41
N THR A 174 -0.53 5.97 34.29
CA THR A 174 -1.13 6.75 33.20
C THR A 174 -0.12 6.90 32.08
N VAL A 175 -0.55 6.62 30.84
CA VAL A 175 0.22 6.85 29.62
C VAL A 175 -0.48 7.94 28.82
N THR A 176 0.23 9.02 28.54
CA THR A 176 -0.24 10.11 27.67
C THR A 176 0.11 9.81 26.22
N PHE A 177 -0.89 9.91 25.35
CA PHE A 177 -0.73 9.76 23.91
C PHE A 177 -0.17 11.04 23.27
N PRO A 178 0.46 10.96 22.08
CA PRO A 178 0.81 12.14 21.32
C PRO A 178 -0.40 13.03 21.07
N THR A 179 -0.20 14.34 21.19
CA THR A 179 -1.26 15.34 21.02
C THR A 179 -1.91 15.24 19.64
N ASN A 180 -3.24 15.35 19.60
CA ASN A 180 -4.05 15.27 18.39
C ASN A 180 -3.88 13.97 17.58
N ARG A 181 -3.33 12.90 18.15
CA ARG A 181 -3.21 11.63 17.43
C ARG A 181 -4.53 10.87 17.33
N PHE A 182 -5.36 10.95 18.36
CA PHE A 182 -6.63 10.24 18.42
C PHE A 182 -7.77 11.23 18.62
N THR A 183 -8.91 10.95 18.01
CA THR A 183 -10.16 11.74 18.19
C THR A 183 -11.29 10.95 18.80
N GLN A 184 -11.12 9.64 18.88
CA GLN A 184 -11.91 8.76 19.72
C GLN A 184 -10.95 7.96 20.59
N ALA A 185 -11.45 7.37 21.68
CA ALA A 185 -10.63 6.49 22.50
C ALA A 185 -10.09 5.33 21.62
N PRO A 186 -8.77 5.15 21.51
CA PRO A 186 -8.19 4.06 20.73
C PRO A 186 -8.44 2.70 21.41
N ILE A 187 -8.15 1.63 20.69
CA ILE A 187 -8.03 0.26 21.21
C ILE A 187 -6.57 0.09 21.67
N PRO A 188 -6.31 0.02 22.97
CA PRO A 188 -4.96 -0.17 23.48
C PRO A 188 -4.58 -1.65 23.57
N ASP A 189 -3.29 -1.90 23.50
CA ASP A 189 -2.64 -3.16 23.84
C ASP A 189 -1.50 -2.87 24.81
N VAL A 190 -1.32 -3.74 25.81
CA VAL A 190 -0.32 -3.56 26.87
C VAL A 190 0.39 -4.87 27.16
N THR A 191 1.70 -4.80 27.26
CA THR A 191 2.54 -5.92 27.71
C THR A 191 3.55 -5.44 28.74
N THR A 192 3.96 -6.34 29.63
CA THR A 192 4.92 -6.03 30.71
C THR A 192 6.24 -6.74 30.41
N SER A 193 7.36 -6.14 30.82
CA SER A 193 8.69 -6.72 30.62
C SER A 193 9.00 -7.92 31.53
N SER A 194 8.07 -8.30 32.41
CA SER A 194 8.25 -9.32 33.44
C SER A 194 6.98 -10.12 33.61
N GLY A 195 7.09 -11.45 33.56
CA GLY A 195 5.97 -12.36 33.81
C GLY A 195 5.40 -12.31 35.24
N ARG A 196 5.99 -11.51 36.14
CA ARG A 196 5.44 -11.24 37.49
C ARG A 196 4.32 -10.21 37.48
N PHE A 197 4.24 -9.39 36.43
CA PHE A 197 3.27 -8.30 36.33
C PHE A 197 2.18 -8.62 35.31
N THR A 198 0.92 -8.44 35.72
CA THR A 198 -0.23 -8.36 34.80
C THR A 198 -0.63 -6.90 34.65
N GLY A 199 -0.66 -6.41 33.41
CA GLY A 199 -1.21 -5.09 33.08
C GLY A 199 -2.62 -5.23 32.53
N VAL A 200 -3.57 -4.48 33.07
CA VAL A 200 -4.94 -4.39 32.58
C VAL A 200 -5.27 -2.94 32.30
N VAL A 201 -5.74 -2.63 31.10
CA VAL A 201 -6.22 -1.29 30.79
C VAL A 201 -7.56 -1.07 31.50
N THR A 202 -7.65 -0.03 32.31
CA THR A 202 -8.86 0.28 33.11
C THR A 202 -9.62 1.50 32.62
N ALA A 203 -8.97 2.40 31.89
CA ALA A 203 -9.60 3.54 31.26
C ALA A 203 -8.84 3.97 30.00
N VAL A 204 -9.56 4.47 29.00
CA VAL A 204 -9.00 4.99 27.75
C VAL A 204 -9.76 6.24 27.33
N SER A 205 -9.02 7.23 26.83
CA SER A 205 -9.52 8.48 26.26
C SER A 205 -8.71 8.82 25.00
N THR A 206 -9.00 9.94 24.35
CA THR A 206 -8.24 10.42 23.19
C THR A 206 -6.82 10.85 23.51
N THR A 207 -6.54 11.22 24.76
CA THR A 207 -5.25 11.80 25.16
C THR A 207 -4.44 10.90 26.07
N GLN A 208 -5.06 9.88 26.68
CA GLN A 208 -4.38 9.00 27.62
C GLN A 208 -5.11 7.67 27.83
N MET A 209 -4.38 6.70 28.38
CA MET A 209 -4.94 5.50 29.00
C MET A 209 -4.40 5.31 30.42
N THR A 210 -5.19 4.62 31.24
CA THR A 210 -4.80 4.17 32.57
C THR A 210 -4.64 2.66 32.57
N ILE A 211 -3.49 2.19 33.05
CA ILE A 211 -3.12 0.79 33.16
C ILE A 211 -3.03 0.46 34.63
N GLN A 212 -3.81 -0.52 35.07
CA GLN A 212 -3.67 -1.14 36.37
C GLN A 212 -2.65 -2.26 36.27
N VAL A 213 -1.57 -2.18 37.02
CA VAL A 213 -0.51 -3.19 37.07
C VAL A 213 -0.58 -3.92 38.40
N GLN A 214 -0.74 -5.24 38.35
CA GLN A 214 -0.72 -6.12 39.52
C GLN A 214 0.58 -6.92 39.58
N ASN A 215 1.25 -6.92 40.74
CA ASN A 215 2.35 -7.84 41.01
C ASN A 215 1.81 -9.15 41.58
N ASN A 216 1.79 -10.20 40.77
CA ASN A 216 1.26 -11.50 41.18
C ASN A 216 2.25 -12.32 42.02
N SER A 217 3.48 -11.83 42.22
CA SER A 217 4.52 -12.54 42.96
C SER A 217 4.53 -12.18 44.45
N GLY A 218 5.04 -13.09 45.27
CA GLY A 218 5.35 -12.82 46.68
C GLY A 218 6.67 -12.05 46.89
N ALA A 219 7.37 -11.70 45.81
CA ALA A 219 8.64 -10.98 45.87
C ALA A 219 8.44 -9.47 45.68
N ALA A 220 9.28 -8.67 46.33
CA ALA A 220 9.30 -7.22 46.11
C ALA A 220 9.48 -6.91 44.62
N GLY A 221 8.72 -5.92 44.12
CA GLY A 221 8.71 -5.57 42.71
C GLY A 221 10.09 -5.14 42.24
N LEU A 222 10.71 -5.93 41.36
CA LEU A 222 11.83 -5.48 40.55
C LEU A 222 11.36 -4.37 39.61
N PRO A 223 12.26 -3.47 39.16
CA PRO A 223 11.92 -2.51 38.13
C PRO A 223 11.35 -3.23 36.90
N GLY A 224 10.18 -2.77 36.47
CA GLY A 224 9.49 -3.27 35.28
C GLY A 224 9.32 -2.17 34.24
N ARG A 225 9.07 -2.57 33.00
CA ARG A 225 8.67 -1.68 31.92
C ARG A 225 7.31 -2.12 31.38
N ILE A 226 6.49 -1.16 31.01
CA ILE A 226 5.24 -1.40 30.30
C ILE A 226 5.46 -0.99 28.86
N TYR A 227 5.24 -1.91 27.93
CA TYR A 227 5.15 -1.62 26.50
C TYR A 227 3.69 -1.48 26.14
N TRP A 228 3.39 -0.55 25.25
CA TRP A 228 2.01 -0.25 24.87
C TRP A 228 1.88 0.09 23.39
N GLY A 229 0.72 -0.23 22.85
CA GLY A 229 0.22 0.23 21.55
C GLY A 229 -1.20 0.77 21.71
N ALA A 230 -1.62 1.66 20.83
CA ALA A 230 -2.96 2.23 20.79
C ALA A 230 -3.35 2.47 19.32
N LYS A 231 -4.49 1.91 18.89
CA LYS A 231 -4.97 1.95 17.50
C LYS A 231 -6.41 2.45 17.43
N GLN A 232 -6.70 3.44 16.59
CA GLN A 232 -8.08 3.88 16.30
C GLN A 232 -8.46 3.44 14.89
N MET A 233 -9.51 2.60 14.76
CA MET A 233 -9.92 1.99 13.48
C MET A 233 -11.21 2.57 12.88
N PHE A 234 -11.83 3.58 13.50
CA PHE A 234 -13.17 4.03 13.09
C PHE A 234 -13.18 5.19 12.11
N ALA A 235 -13.96 5.01 11.03
CA ALA A 235 -14.38 6.03 10.09
C ALA A 235 -15.24 7.06 10.82
N GLY A 236 -14.64 8.19 11.20
CA GLY A 236 -15.42 9.23 11.87
C GLY A 236 -14.67 10.49 12.22
N SER A 237 -13.35 10.45 12.48
CA SER A 237 -12.54 11.67 12.63
C SER A 237 -11.11 11.47 13.14
N ALA A 238 -10.31 10.40 12.92
CA ALA A 238 -8.94 10.44 13.47
C ALA A 238 -8.17 11.70 12.99
N ALA A 239 -7.51 12.39 13.91
CA ALA A 239 -6.77 13.62 13.63
C ALA A 239 -5.31 13.22 13.37
N GLY A 240 -4.76 13.74 12.28
CA GLY A 240 -3.36 13.52 11.90
C GLY A 240 -3.09 12.09 11.46
#